data_AF-A0A3M0T809-F1
#
_entry.id   AF-A0A3M0T809-F1
#
_cell.length_a   1.000
_cell.length_b   1.000
_cell.length_c   1.000
_cell.angle_alpha   90.00
_cell.angle_beta   90.00
_cell.angle_gamma   90.00
#
_symmetry.space_group_name_H-M   'P 1'
#
loop_
_entity.id
_entity.type
_entity.pdbx_description
1 polymer ?
#
loop_
_entity_poly.entity_id
_entity_poly.type
_entity_poly.pdbx_seq_one_letter_code
_entity_poly.pdbx_strand_id
1 'polypeptide(L)'
;MKALFGRKVLNLKELEEFTKEAKKDRMKGTVYEVVKEIELSDNEFKQFVKELWKDRTWISEEDGGFNEKDELRCIRVKNTKTNKSILVDSEGYTYPRYTAIEK
;
A
#
# COMPACT_ATOMS: atom_id res chain seq x y z
N MET A 1 -6.66 11.75 -1.43
CA MET A 1 -7.75 10.74 -1.55
C MET A 1 -7.83 9.94 -0.24
N LYS A 2 -8.73 8.95 -0.06
CA LYS A 2 -8.78 8.14 1.18
C LYS A 2 -8.70 6.64 0.91
N ALA A 3 -7.94 5.92 1.73
CA ALA A 3 -7.81 4.46 1.65
C ALA A 3 -7.73 3.80 3.04
N LEU A 4 -8.01 2.50 3.12
CA LEU A 4 -7.97 1.73 4.36
C LEU A 4 -6.62 1.01 4.45
N PHE A 5 -5.71 1.54 5.26
CA PHE A 5 -4.36 1.01 5.41
C PHE A 5 -4.30 -0.06 6.50
N GLY A 6 -3.92 -1.27 6.12
CA GLY A 6 -3.62 -2.37 7.03
C GLY A 6 -2.15 -2.37 7.40
N ARG A 7 -1.84 -2.52 8.70
CA ARG A 7 -0.48 -2.54 9.23
C ARG A 7 0.11 -3.95 9.19
N LYS A 8 1.31 -4.10 8.64
CA LYS A 8 2.09 -5.36 8.59
C LYS A 8 1.32 -6.54 8.02
N VAL A 9 0.46 -6.28 7.05
CA VAL A 9 -0.29 -7.30 6.31
C VAL A 9 0.69 -8.16 5.50
N LEU A 10 0.50 -9.48 5.51
CA LEU A 10 1.47 -10.41 4.93
C LEU A 10 1.29 -10.58 3.41
N ASN A 11 0.06 -10.52 2.92
CA ASN A 11 -0.27 -10.79 1.52
C ASN A 11 -1.63 -10.19 1.13
N LEU A 12 -1.96 -10.27 -0.17
CA LEU A 12 -3.20 -9.72 -0.73
C LEU A 12 -4.46 -10.26 -0.07
N LYS A 13 -4.49 -11.56 0.27
CA LYS A 13 -5.69 -12.19 0.83
C LYS A 13 -6.02 -11.55 2.19
N GLU A 14 -5.02 -11.42 3.04
CA GLU A 14 -5.19 -10.76 4.35
C GLU A 14 -5.55 -9.27 4.17
N LEU A 15 -4.99 -8.59 3.18
CA LEU A 15 -5.35 -7.19 2.89
C LEU A 15 -6.80 -7.04 2.44
N GLU A 16 -7.29 -7.96 1.61
CA GLU A 16 -8.69 -8.01 1.17
C GLU A 16 -9.64 -8.30 2.34
N GLU A 17 -9.28 -9.23 3.22
CA GLU A 17 -10.03 -9.56 4.44
C GLU A 17 -10.09 -8.35 5.39
N PHE A 18 -8.94 -7.74 5.72
CA PHE A 18 -8.86 -6.50 6.51
C PHE A 18 -9.72 -5.39 5.91
N THR A 19 -9.60 -5.16 4.60
CA THR A 19 -10.35 -4.11 3.90
C THR A 19 -11.86 -4.37 3.94
N LYS A 20 -12.29 -5.64 3.88
CA LYS A 20 -13.70 -6.03 3.97
C LYS A 20 -14.25 -5.80 5.37
N GLU A 21 -13.51 -6.20 6.41
CA GLU A 21 -13.89 -5.99 7.80
C GLU A 21 -13.97 -4.50 8.15
N ALA A 22 -12.94 -3.72 7.81
CA ALA A 22 -12.93 -2.27 8.04
C ALA A 22 -14.11 -1.56 7.35
N LYS A 23 -14.53 -2.01 6.15
CA LYS A 23 -15.74 -1.50 5.48
C LYS A 23 -17.02 -1.87 6.22
N LYS A 24 -17.13 -3.11 6.73
CA LYS A 24 -18.28 -3.57 7.51
C LYS A 24 -18.46 -2.72 8.78
N ASP A 25 -17.35 -2.36 9.40
CA ASP A 25 -17.32 -1.53 10.61
C ASP A 25 -17.41 -0.03 10.31
N ARG A 26 -17.62 0.35 9.03
CA ARG A 26 -17.74 1.74 8.56
C ARG A 26 -16.54 2.61 8.95
N MET A 27 -15.35 2.02 9.02
CA MET A 27 -14.12 2.76 9.26
C MET A 27 -13.91 3.82 8.17
N LYS A 28 -13.50 5.01 8.59
CA LYS A 28 -13.10 6.07 7.67
C LYS A 28 -11.67 5.78 7.21
N GLY A 29 -11.43 5.83 5.91
CA GLY A 29 -10.08 5.72 5.36
C GLY A 29 -9.20 6.92 5.74
N THR A 30 -7.89 6.68 5.74
CA THR A 30 -6.85 7.69 5.97
C THR A 30 -6.64 8.51 4.71
N VAL A 31 -6.47 9.82 4.85
CA VAL A 31 -6.11 10.69 3.73
C VAL A 31 -4.68 10.40 3.33
N TYR A 32 -4.41 10.31 2.03
CA TYR A 32 -3.08 10.03 1.52
C TYR A 32 -2.73 10.89 0.30
N GLU A 33 -1.41 11.03 0.12
CA GLU A 33 -0.71 11.58 -1.03
C GLU A 33 0.16 10.48 -1.66
N VAL A 34 0.20 10.44 -2.99
CA VAL A 34 1.10 9.53 -3.72
C VAL A 34 2.36 10.29 -4.06
N VAL A 35 3.48 9.88 -3.46
CA VAL A 35 4.80 10.52 -3.65
C VAL A 35 5.63 9.86 -4.73
N LYS A 36 5.26 8.63 -5.12
CA LYS A 36 6.01 7.79 -6.05
C LYS A 36 5.10 6.77 -6.71
N GLU A 37 5.37 6.43 -7.97
CA GLU A 37 4.68 5.36 -8.69
C GLU A 37 5.66 4.28 -9.13
N ILE A 38 5.25 3.02 -8.98
CA ILE A 38 6.01 1.84 -9.41
C ILE A 38 5.10 1.01 -10.30
N GLU A 39 5.50 0.82 -11.54
CA GLU A 39 4.80 -0.04 -12.48
C GLU A 39 5.46 -1.43 -12.50
N LEU A 40 4.65 -2.46 -12.27
CA LEU A 40 5.09 -3.86 -12.28
C LEU A 40 4.38 -4.62 -13.38
N SER A 41 5.09 -5.56 -14.01
CA SER A 41 4.45 -6.59 -14.84
C SER A 41 3.49 -7.43 -13.99
N ASP A 42 2.57 -8.14 -14.65
CA ASP A 42 1.60 -8.99 -13.94
C ASP A 42 2.26 -10.04 -13.05
N ASN A 43 3.40 -10.61 -13.48
CA ASN A 43 4.13 -11.61 -12.68
C ASN A 43 4.83 -10.97 -11.47
N GLU A 44 5.51 -9.84 -11.65
CA GLU A 44 6.15 -9.12 -10.55
C GLU A 44 5.13 -8.64 -9.52
N PHE A 45 4.01 -8.11 -9.98
CA PHE A 45 2.94 -7.68 -9.09
C PHE A 45 2.37 -8.85 -8.29
N LYS A 46 2.13 -10.01 -8.93
CA LYS A 46 1.69 -11.23 -8.24
C LYS A 46 2.68 -11.72 -7.18
N GLN A 47 3.99 -11.57 -7.42
CA GLN A 47 4.99 -11.90 -6.41
C GLN A 47 5.02 -10.85 -5.29
N PHE A 48 4.96 -9.58 -5.63
CA PHE A 48 4.89 -8.47 -4.67
C PHE A 48 3.75 -8.66 -3.67
N VAL A 49 2.53 -8.90 -4.15
CA VAL A 49 1.35 -9.03 -3.28
C VAL A 49 1.27 -10.35 -2.51
N LYS A 50 2.17 -11.31 -2.76
CA LYS A 50 2.33 -12.52 -1.92
C LYS A 50 3.23 -12.29 -0.70
N GLU A 51 4.07 -11.26 -0.75
CA GLU A 51 5.12 -10.99 0.24
C GLU A 51 5.10 -9.50 0.62
N LEU A 52 3.97 -8.99 1.12
CA LEU A 52 3.82 -7.56 1.49
C LEU A 52 4.67 -7.15 2.72
N TRP A 53 5.35 -8.10 3.36
CA TRP A 53 6.25 -7.88 4.49
C TRP A 53 7.73 -7.78 4.09
N LYS A 54 8.07 -8.08 2.84
CA LYS A 54 9.46 -8.22 2.38
C LYS A 54 10.01 -6.89 1.89
N ASP A 55 11.30 -6.67 2.16
CA ASP A 55 12.03 -5.51 1.66
C ASP A 55 11.96 -5.39 0.14
N ARG A 56 11.94 -4.15 -0.33
CA ARG A 56 11.89 -3.81 -1.75
C ARG A 56 12.95 -2.77 -2.05
N THR A 57 13.73 -3.00 -3.09
CA THR A 57 14.83 -2.10 -3.50
C THR A 57 14.34 -0.73 -3.97
N TRP A 58 13.06 -0.60 -4.30
CA TRP A 58 12.41 0.64 -4.70
C TRP A 58 11.70 1.37 -3.54
N ILE A 59 11.80 0.87 -2.30
CA ILE A 59 11.34 1.59 -1.11
C ILE A 59 12.56 2.16 -0.39
N SER A 60 12.51 3.46 -0.10
CA SER A 60 13.47 4.17 0.74
C SER A 60 12.81 4.66 2.03
N GLU A 61 13.63 5.05 3.00
CA GLU A 61 13.17 5.55 4.30
C GLU A 61 12.35 6.85 4.16
N GLU A 62 12.57 7.61 3.09
CA GLU A 62 11.87 8.89 2.83
C GLU A 62 10.47 8.71 2.19
N ASP A 63 10.15 7.51 1.71
CA ASP A 63 8.94 7.27 0.89
C ASP A 63 7.64 7.13 1.73
N GLY A 64 7.72 7.07 3.07
CA GLY A 64 6.57 6.81 3.96
C GLY A 64 6.40 7.82 5.10
N GLY A 65 5.41 7.62 5.97
CA GLY A 65 5.09 8.53 7.07
C GLY A 65 4.10 9.63 6.66
N PHE A 66 3.98 10.69 7.45
CA PHE A 66 3.01 11.76 7.21
C PHE A 66 3.65 13.00 6.60
N ASN A 67 2.92 13.69 5.71
CA ASN A 67 3.28 15.03 5.23
C ASN A 67 2.85 16.12 6.24
N GLU A 68 3.16 17.38 5.94
CA GLU A 68 2.84 18.53 6.82
C GLU A 68 1.33 18.77 7.03
N LYS A 69 0.46 18.10 6.26
CA LYS A 69 -1.00 18.21 6.33
C LYS A 69 -1.64 17.01 7.05
N ASP A 70 -0.85 16.20 7.75
CA ASP A 70 -1.28 14.93 8.35
C ASP A 70 -1.86 13.93 7.34
N GLU A 71 -1.43 14.00 6.08
CA GLU A 71 -1.77 13.00 5.05
C GLU A 71 -0.65 11.97 4.94
N LEU A 72 -1.04 10.72 4.78
CA LEU A 72 -0.12 9.60 4.70
C LEU A 72 0.58 9.60 3.33
N ARG A 73 1.91 9.55 3.31
CA ARG A 73 2.72 9.51 2.09
C ARG A 73 2.86 8.07 1.63
N CYS A 74 2.55 7.80 0.37
CA CYS A 74 2.62 6.43 -0.11
C CYS A 74 3.14 6.31 -1.54
N ILE A 75 3.69 5.13 -1.81
CA ILE A 75 4.05 4.66 -3.14
C ILE A 75 2.82 3.95 -3.72
N ARG A 76 2.44 4.30 -4.95
CA ARG A 76 1.45 3.57 -5.72
C ARG A 76 2.14 2.48 -6.54
N VAL A 77 1.88 1.21 -6.21
CA VAL A 77 2.40 0.07 -6.96
C VAL A 77 1.29 -0.45 -7.87
N LYS A 78 1.49 -0.36 -9.18
CA LYS A 78 0.46 -0.64 -10.20
C LYS A 78 0.81 -1.87 -11.03
N ASN A 79 -0.18 -2.74 -11.25
CA ASN A 79 -0.09 -3.82 -12.22
C ASN A 79 -0.43 -3.28 -13.62
N THR A 80 0.55 -3.29 -14.53
CA THR A 80 0.39 -2.75 -15.89
C THR A 80 -0.64 -3.50 -16.75
N LYS A 81 -0.93 -4.76 -16.43
CA LYS A 81 -1.91 -5.59 -17.16
C LYS A 81 -3.34 -5.41 -16.66
N THR A 82 -3.54 -5.32 -15.33
CA THR A 82 -4.88 -5.33 -14.72
C THR A 82 -5.33 -3.96 -14.22
N ASN A 83 -4.44 -2.96 -14.22
CA ASN A 83 -4.64 -1.64 -13.61
C ASN A 83 -4.98 -1.68 -12.10
N LYS A 84 -4.78 -2.82 -11.43
CA LYS A 84 -4.89 -2.91 -9.98
C LYS A 84 -3.72 -2.18 -9.33
N SER A 85 -3.99 -1.50 -8.23
CA SER A 85 -2.98 -0.76 -7.47
C SER A 85 -3.03 -1.08 -5.98
N ILE A 86 -1.85 -1.18 -5.38
CA ILE A 86 -1.66 -1.23 -3.93
C ILE A 86 -0.88 0.01 -3.52
N LEU A 87 -1.37 0.72 -2.52
CA LEU A 87 -0.67 1.81 -1.87
C LEU A 87 0.24 1.23 -0.79
N VAL A 88 1.45 1.77 -0.70
CA VAL A 88 2.48 1.34 0.25
C VAL A 88 2.99 2.56 1.01
N ASP A 89 2.85 2.56 2.32
CA ASP A 89 3.58 3.47 3.21
C ASP A 89 4.58 2.65 4.02
N SER A 90 5.83 3.12 4.01
CA SER A 90 6.93 2.42 4.67
C SER A 90 7.18 2.85 6.11
N GLU A 91 6.66 3.99 6.58
CA GLU A 91 7.03 4.66 7.84
C GLU A 91 8.55 4.67 8.13
N GLY A 92 9.40 4.94 7.15
CA GLY A 92 10.86 4.96 7.36
C GLY A 92 11.56 3.62 7.25
N TYR A 93 10.87 2.56 6.81
CA TYR A 93 11.46 1.24 6.56
C TYR A 93 11.67 1.00 5.06
N THR A 94 12.30 -0.13 4.72
CA THR A 94 12.53 -0.59 3.34
C THR A 94 11.48 -1.60 2.85
N TYR A 95 10.41 -1.81 3.62
CA TYR A 95 9.34 -2.76 3.30
C TYR A 95 7.95 -2.11 3.42
N PRO A 96 6.89 -2.72 2.83
CA PRO A 96 5.52 -2.22 2.89
C PRO A 96 4.88 -2.34 4.28
N ARG A 97 5.20 -1.40 5.17
CA ARG A 97 4.73 -1.47 6.56
C ARG A 97 3.22 -1.24 6.70
N TYR A 98 2.66 -0.35 5.90
CA TYR A 98 1.22 -0.18 5.73
C TYR A 98 0.87 -0.34 4.27
N THR A 99 -0.23 -1.06 4.00
CA THR A 99 -0.70 -1.27 2.64
C THR A 99 -2.20 -1.05 2.52
N ALA A 100 -2.65 -0.57 1.37
CA ALA A 100 -4.06 -0.40 1.08
C ALA A 100 -4.38 -0.76 -0.38
N ILE A 101 -5.60 -1.25 -0.61
CA ILE A 101 -6.12 -1.41 -1.98
C ILE A 101 -6.63 -0.05 -2.45
N GLU A 102 -6.07 0.45 -3.55
CA GLU A 102 -6.54 1.66 -4.21
C GLU A 102 -7.80 1.36 -5.03
N LYS A 103 -8.81 2.22 -4.95
CA LYS A 103 -10.10 2.08 -5.64
C LYS A 103 -10.19 3.00 -6.84
#